data_AF-A0A7W0GS96-F1
#
_entry.id   AF-A0A7W0GS96-F1
#
_cell.length_a   1.000
_cell.length_b   1.000
_cell.length_c   1.000
_cell.angle_alpha   90.00
_cell.angle_beta   90.00
_cell.angle_gamma   90.00
#
_symmetry.space_group_name_H-M   'P 1'
#
loop_
_entity.id
_entity.type
_entity.pdbx_description
1 polymer ?
#
loop_
_entity_poly.entity_id
_entity_poly.type
_entity_poly.pdbx_seq_one_letter_code
_entity_poly.pdbx_strand_id
1 'polypeptide(L)'
;MKIRTIQTEKAPIPAGHYSQAVVYNGLVFVAGQLAIDPQTGERKLGSIEEQTEQVLKNLSEILKAAGSDMKLVLKMTVFVADIGLWERVNEVYSRVMGEHRPARAVIPTKELHHGFLIEIDAIAATDD
;
A
#
# COMPACT_ATOMS: atom_id res chain seq x y z
N MET A 1 -6.76 -14.94 -21.64
CA MET A 1 -6.62 -13.80 -20.69
C MET A 1 -5.21 -13.85 -20.12
N LYS A 2 -4.48 -12.74 -20.09
CA LYS A 2 -3.05 -12.69 -19.74
C LYS A 2 -2.86 -12.01 -18.39
N ILE A 3 -2.12 -12.63 -17.49
CA ILE A 3 -1.67 -12.02 -16.23
C ILE A 3 -0.55 -11.03 -16.56
N ARG A 4 -0.65 -9.79 -16.06
CA ARG A 4 0.38 -8.75 -16.21
C ARG A 4 0.98 -8.41 -14.86
N THR A 5 2.28 -8.63 -14.70
CA THR A 5 3.04 -8.19 -13.53
C THR A 5 3.40 -6.72 -13.64
N ILE A 6 3.30 -5.99 -12.54
CA ILE A 6 3.63 -4.56 -12.47
C ILE A 6 4.97 -4.37 -11.77
N GLN A 7 5.79 -3.49 -12.33
CA GLN A 7 7.06 -3.06 -11.77
C GLN A 7 7.27 -1.57 -12.05
N THR A 8 7.67 -0.82 -11.03
CA THR A 8 8.07 0.59 -11.11
C THR A 8 9.23 0.84 -10.14
N GLU A 9 10.17 1.68 -10.54
CA GLU A 9 11.29 2.14 -9.69
C GLU A 9 10.84 3.19 -8.66
N LYS A 10 9.61 3.69 -8.75
CA LYS A 10 9.03 4.66 -7.83
C LYS A 10 8.38 4.03 -6.60
N ALA A 11 8.45 2.72 -6.47
CA ALA A 11 8.03 1.96 -5.31
C ALA A 11 9.09 0.88 -4.98
N PRO A 12 9.15 0.37 -3.74
CA PRO A 12 10.16 -0.60 -3.33
C PRO A 12 10.19 -1.81 -4.27
N ILE A 13 11.37 -2.14 -4.76
CA ILE A 13 11.56 -3.30 -5.64
C ILE A 13 11.39 -4.58 -4.79
N PRO A 14 10.64 -5.59 -5.26
CA PRO A 14 10.47 -6.84 -4.52
C PRO A 14 11.82 -7.49 -4.19
N ALA A 15 12.02 -7.82 -2.90
CA ALA A 15 13.21 -8.50 -2.40
C ALA A 15 12.98 -10.00 -2.14
N GLY A 16 11.92 -10.56 -2.72
CA GLY A 16 11.50 -11.95 -2.52
C GLY A 16 10.66 -12.48 -3.68
N HIS A 17 9.98 -13.60 -3.48
CA HIS A 17 9.20 -14.27 -4.54
C HIS A 17 7.78 -13.70 -4.67
N TYR A 18 7.67 -12.43 -5.07
CA TYR A 18 6.40 -11.74 -5.31
C TYR A 18 6.58 -10.57 -6.29
N SER A 19 5.47 -10.02 -6.79
CA SER A 19 5.45 -8.80 -7.63
C SER A 19 4.87 -7.62 -6.85
N GLN A 20 5.19 -6.38 -7.23
CA GLN A 20 4.60 -5.18 -6.61
C GLN A 20 3.06 -5.19 -6.76
N ALA A 21 2.60 -5.53 -7.96
CA ALA A 21 1.20 -5.83 -8.21
C ALA A 21 1.04 -6.79 -9.39
N VAL A 22 -0.16 -7.35 -9.51
CA VAL A 22 -0.58 -8.18 -10.63
C VAL A 22 -1.91 -7.65 -11.16
N VAL A 23 -2.04 -7.57 -12.48
CA VAL A 23 -3.27 -7.14 -13.15
C VAL A 23 -3.89 -8.32 -13.91
N TYR A 24 -5.19 -8.52 -13.70
CA TYR A 24 -5.99 -9.52 -14.38
C TYR A 24 -7.45 -9.06 -14.52
N ASN A 25 -7.97 -9.04 -15.75
CA ASN A 25 -9.35 -8.68 -16.07
C ASN A 25 -9.83 -7.38 -15.40
N GLY A 26 -9.09 -6.29 -15.59
CA GLY A 26 -9.44 -4.98 -15.05
C GLY A 26 -9.23 -4.83 -13.54
N LEU A 27 -8.74 -5.86 -12.84
CA LEU A 27 -8.42 -5.80 -11.41
C LEU A 27 -6.92 -5.72 -11.20
N VAL A 28 -6.51 -4.87 -10.27
CA VAL A 28 -5.14 -4.70 -9.78
C VAL A 28 -5.06 -5.27 -8.37
N PHE A 29 -4.17 -6.24 -8.15
CA PHE A 29 -3.86 -6.80 -6.83
C PHE A 29 -2.49 -6.31 -6.41
N VAL A 30 -2.45 -5.36 -5.47
CA VAL A 30 -1.21 -4.76 -4.96
C VAL A 30 -0.73 -5.56 -3.76
N ALA A 31 0.56 -5.93 -3.75
CA ALA A 31 1.18 -6.60 -2.61
C ALA A 31 1.24 -5.69 -1.38
N GLY A 32 1.47 -6.27 -0.20
CA GLY A 32 1.68 -5.52 1.02
C GLY A 32 2.81 -4.49 0.88
N GLN A 33 2.48 -3.23 1.15
CA GLN A 33 3.40 -2.11 1.08
C GLN A 33 3.89 -1.76 2.48
N LEU A 34 5.22 -1.65 2.60
CA LEU A 34 5.94 -1.21 3.79
C LEU A 34 6.53 0.19 3.57
N ALA A 35 6.90 0.87 4.67
CA ALA A 35 7.45 2.21 4.67
C ALA A 35 8.94 2.23 4.25
N ILE A 36 9.22 1.80 3.03
CA ILE A 36 10.56 1.81 2.43
C ILE A 36 10.63 2.94 1.41
N ASP A 37 11.72 3.71 1.46
CA ASP A 37 12.02 4.70 0.43
C ASP A 37 12.50 4.00 -0.85
N PRO A 38 11.81 4.16 -1.98
CA PRO A 38 12.17 3.46 -3.21
C PRO A 38 13.49 3.95 -3.83
N GLN A 39 13.94 5.17 -3.52
CA GLN A 39 15.17 5.73 -4.09
C GLN A 39 16.41 5.27 -3.33
N THR A 40 16.33 5.22 -2.01
CA THR A 40 17.48 4.91 -1.16
C THR A 40 17.45 3.47 -0.62
N GLY A 41 16.30 2.81 -0.65
CA GLY A 41 16.07 1.54 0.04
C GLY A 41 15.98 1.68 1.56
N GLU A 42 16.00 2.91 2.08
CA GLU A 42 15.93 3.17 3.51
C GLU A 42 14.60 2.74 4.09
N ARG A 43 14.65 2.03 5.22
CA ARG A 43 13.48 1.69 6.02
C ARG A 43 13.12 2.90 6.88
N LYS A 44 12.01 3.57 6.57
CA LYS A 44 11.51 4.69 7.39
C LYS A 44 10.88 4.13 8.65
N LEU A 45 11.66 3.96 9.70
CA LEU A 45 11.21 3.45 11.00
C LEU A 45 10.83 4.58 11.97
N GLY A 46 10.44 5.74 11.44
CA GLY A 46 9.97 6.89 12.21
C GLY A 46 8.57 6.68 12.79
N SER A 47 7.85 7.79 12.95
CA SER A 47 6.48 7.81 13.45
C SER A 47 5.52 7.00 12.58
N ILE A 48 4.38 6.59 13.16
CA ILE A 48 3.33 5.86 12.43
C ILE A 48 2.77 6.69 11.27
N GLU A 49 2.73 8.01 11.39
CA GLU A 49 2.30 8.93 10.35
C GLU A 49 3.26 8.89 9.16
N GLU A 50 4.57 9.05 9.40
CA GLU A 50 5.59 8.97 8.35
C GLU A 50 5.56 7.62 7.63
N GLN A 51 5.36 6.54 8.40
CA GLN A 51 5.22 5.20 7.82
C GLN A 51 3.96 5.07 6.97
N THR A 52 2.82 5.55 7.47
CA THR A 52 1.54 5.50 6.75
C THR A 52 1.61 6.31 5.45
N GLU A 53 2.21 7.50 5.49
CA GLU A 53 2.41 8.33 4.29
C GLU A 53 3.28 7.62 3.25
N GLN A 54 4.40 7.02 3.66
CA GLN A 54 5.28 6.31 2.74
C GLN A 54 4.61 5.08 2.14
N VAL A 55 3.87 4.32 2.94
CA VAL A 55 3.11 3.15 2.49
C VAL A 55 2.08 3.55 1.43
N LEU A 56 1.28 4.59 1.69
CA LEU A 56 0.27 5.06 0.75
C LEU A 56 0.88 5.68 -0.51
N LYS A 57 2.04 6.34 -0.40
CA LYS A 57 2.80 6.84 -1.55
C LYS A 57 3.29 5.69 -2.44
N ASN A 58 3.86 4.64 -1.84
CA ASN A 58 4.31 3.45 -2.58
C ASN A 58 3.14 2.79 -3.31
N LEU A 59 2.01 2.62 -2.62
CA LEU A 59 0.78 2.08 -3.18
C LEU A 59 0.26 2.92 -4.36
N SER A 60 0.25 4.24 -4.23
CA SER A 60 -0.15 5.15 -5.31
C SER A 60 0.73 5.02 -6.56
N GLU A 61 2.05 4.93 -6.40
CA GLU A 61 2.96 4.78 -7.55
C GLU A 61 2.81 3.42 -8.24
N ILE A 62 2.51 2.35 -7.48
CA ILE A 62 2.21 1.03 -8.06
C ILE A 62 0.89 1.06 -8.84
N LEU A 63 -0.16 1.67 -8.28
CA LEU A 63 -1.45 1.81 -8.98
C LEU A 63 -1.30 2.60 -10.29
N LYS A 64 -0.56 3.71 -10.29
CA LYS A 64 -0.27 4.47 -11.51
C LYS A 64 0.44 3.62 -12.56
N ALA A 65 1.45 2.84 -12.16
CA ALA A 65 2.14 1.92 -13.06
C ALA A 65 1.25 0.78 -13.58
N ALA A 66 0.19 0.45 -12.85
CA ALA A 66 -0.82 -0.52 -13.24
C ALA A 66 -1.87 0.04 -14.21
N GLY A 67 -1.94 1.36 -14.45
CA GLY A 67 -3.04 2.00 -15.18
C GLY A 67 -4.29 2.12 -14.31
N SER A 68 -4.10 2.51 -13.05
CA SER A 68 -5.10 2.70 -12.02
C SER A 68 -4.77 3.96 -11.21
N ASP A 69 -5.59 4.29 -10.22
CA ASP A 69 -5.40 5.40 -9.31
C ASP A 69 -5.93 5.08 -7.90
N MET A 70 -5.51 5.87 -6.91
CA MET A 70 -6.04 5.78 -5.53
C MET A 70 -7.58 5.88 -5.48
N LYS A 71 -8.20 6.62 -6.40
CA LYS A 71 -9.67 6.73 -6.53
C LYS A 71 -10.36 5.48 -7.05
N LEU A 72 -9.61 4.56 -7.66
CA LEU A 72 -10.12 3.28 -8.18
C LEU A 72 -9.90 2.12 -7.22
N VAL A 73 -9.33 2.39 -6.04
CA VAL A 73 -9.18 1.37 -5.01
C VAL A 73 -10.56 0.88 -4.60
N LEU A 74 -10.77 -0.42 -4.68
CA LEU A 74 -12.00 -1.10 -4.29
C LEU A 74 -11.92 -1.53 -2.83
N LYS A 75 -10.76 -2.04 -2.41
CA LYS A 75 -10.52 -2.50 -1.05
C LYS A 75 -9.07 -2.29 -0.60
N MET A 76 -8.88 -1.97 0.68
CA MET A 76 -7.60 -2.06 1.38
C MET A 76 -7.69 -3.00 2.59
N THR A 77 -6.55 -3.61 2.93
CA THR A 77 -6.34 -4.28 4.21
C THR A 77 -5.18 -3.59 4.92
N VAL A 78 -5.44 -3.10 6.13
CA VAL A 78 -4.46 -2.38 6.94
C VAL A 78 -4.03 -3.27 8.09
N PHE A 79 -2.78 -3.68 8.10
CA PHE A 79 -2.15 -4.39 9.20
C PHE A 79 -1.44 -3.36 10.08
N VAL A 80 -1.71 -3.35 11.38
CA VAL A 80 -1.11 -2.40 12.33
C VAL A 80 -0.53 -3.14 13.53
N ALA A 81 0.75 -2.87 13.85
CA ALA A 81 1.47 -3.58 14.91
C ALA A 81 0.96 -3.22 16.33
N ASP A 82 0.33 -2.05 16.48
CA ASP A 82 -0.34 -1.62 17.71
C ASP A 82 -1.62 -0.87 17.34
N ILE A 83 -2.76 -1.40 17.79
CA ILE A 83 -4.08 -0.80 17.51
C ILE A 83 -4.27 0.54 18.23
N GLY A 84 -3.51 0.81 19.29
CA GLY A 84 -3.48 2.12 19.94
C GLY A 84 -3.03 3.25 19.02
N LEU A 85 -2.38 2.93 17.89
CA LEU A 85 -1.94 3.90 16.89
C LEU A 85 -3.01 4.22 15.83
N TRP A 86 -4.15 3.54 15.86
CA TRP A 86 -5.13 3.58 14.76
C TRP A 86 -5.66 4.98 14.44
N GLU A 87 -5.94 5.81 15.44
CA GLU A 87 -6.46 7.16 15.20
C GLU A 87 -5.51 7.99 14.33
N ARG A 88 -4.20 7.89 14.60
CA ARG A 88 -3.12 8.57 13.87
C ARG A 88 -2.99 8.02 12.44
N VAL A 89 -3.09 6.70 12.27
CA VAL A 89 -3.15 6.06 10.94
C VAL A 89 -4.35 6.58 10.15
N ASN A 90 -5.53 6.62 10.78
CA ASN A 90 -6.77 6.99 10.11
C ASN A 90 -6.80 8.47 9.72
N GLU A 91 -6.18 9.35 10.50
CA GLU A 91 -6.00 10.76 10.15
C GLU A 91 -5.21 10.91 8.83
N VAL A 92 -4.02 10.31 8.74
CA VAL A 92 -3.18 10.34 7.53
C VAL A 92 -3.91 9.69 6.36
N TYR A 93 -4.50 8.52 6.58
CA TYR A 93 -5.25 7.80 5.57
C TYR A 93 -6.38 8.66 4.99
N SER A 94 -7.18 9.29 5.85
CA SER A 94 -8.33 10.10 5.42
C SER A 94 -7.89 11.32 4.59
N ARG A 95 -6.78 11.96 4.97
CA ARG A 95 -6.18 13.06 4.19
C ARG A 95 -5.77 12.61 2.79
N VAL A 96 -5.13 11.44 2.66
CA VAL A 96 -4.67 10.91 1.37
C VAL A 96 -5.83 10.46 0.48
N MET A 97 -6.84 9.80 1.07
CA MET A 97 -7.99 9.27 0.32
C MET A 97 -9.03 10.34 -0.04
N GLY A 98 -9.08 11.44 0.70
CA GLY A 98 -10.08 12.49 0.51
C GLY A 98 -11.51 11.97 0.68
N GLU A 99 -12.36 12.22 -0.31
CA GLU A 99 -13.76 11.74 -0.29
C GLU A 99 -13.89 10.24 -0.61
N HIS A 100 -12.88 9.62 -1.22
CA HIS A 100 -12.94 8.22 -1.61
C HIS A 100 -12.90 7.30 -0.39
N ARG A 101 -13.79 6.31 -0.34
CA ARG A 101 -13.96 5.40 0.80
C ARG A 101 -14.03 3.95 0.33
N PRO A 102 -12.89 3.30 0.04
CA PRO A 102 -12.87 1.91 -0.35
C PRO A 102 -13.33 1.01 0.80
N ALA A 103 -13.76 -0.21 0.49
CA ALA A 103 -13.95 -1.23 1.51
C ALA A 103 -12.64 -1.40 2.30
N ARG A 104 -12.72 -1.56 3.62
CA ARG A 104 -11.51 -1.58 4.46
C ARG A 104 -11.62 -2.59 5.58
N ALA A 105 -10.53 -3.31 5.81
CA ALA A 105 -10.33 -4.10 7.03
C ALA A 105 -9.10 -3.53 7.76
N VAL A 106 -9.17 -3.48 9.08
CA VAL A 106 -8.07 -3.08 9.96
C VAL A 106 -7.79 -4.24 10.89
N ILE A 107 -6.56 -4.72 10.87
CA ILE A 107 -6.15 -5.94 11.55
C ILE A 107 -4.99 -5.59 12.48
N PRO A 108 -5.22 -5.59 13.80
CA PRO A 108 -4.14 -5.59 14.77
C PRO A 108 -3.28 -6.84 14.58
N THR A 109 -1.97 -6.68 14.48
CA THR A 109 -1.01 -7.78 14.39
C THR A 109 -0.03 -7.73 15.56
N LYS A 110 0.87 -8.72 15.61
CA LYS A 110 2.12 -8.58 16.37
C LYS A 110 3.10 -7.71 15.57
N GLU A 111 4.39 -7.86 15.83
CA GLU A 111 5.46 -7.22 15.07
C GLU A 111 5.36 -7.53 13.56
N LEU A 112 5.35 -6.49 12.74
CA LEU A 112 5.53 -6.61 11.30
C LEU A 112 7.01 -6.77 10.97
N HIS A 113 7.30 -7.20 9.74
CA HIS A 113 8.68 -7.45 9.32
C HIS A 113 9.54 -6.20 9.47
N HIS A 114 10.82 -6.38 9.81
CA HIS A 114 11.81 -5.29 9.95
C HIS A 114 11.46 -4.17 10.96
N GLY A 115 10.50 -4.38 11.85
CA GLY A 115 10.12 -3.38 12.86
C GLY A 115 9.17 -2.29 12.35
N PHE A 116 8.53 -2.50 11.19
CA PHE A 116 7.48 -1.59 10.73
C PHE A 116 6.26 -1.63 11.66
N LEU A 117 5.53 -0.51 11.69
CA LEU A 117 4.31 -0.37 12.48
C LEU A 117 3.04 -0.58 11.63
N ILE A 118 3.17 -0.49 10.31
CA ILE A 118 2.04 -0.61 9.37
C ILE A 118 2.45 -1.28 8.06
N GLU A 119 1.54 -2.09 7.53
CA GLU A 119 1.58 -2.66 6.18
C GLU A 119 0.18 -2.52 5.54
N ILE A 120 0.11 -2.16 4.26
CA ILE A 120 -1.18 -2.04 3.55
C ILE A 120 -1.12 -2.78 2.21
N ASP A 121 -2.10 -3.66 1.98
CA ASP A 121 -2.41 -4.18 0.64
C ASP A 121 -3.65 -3.52 0.04
N ALA A 122 -3.84 -3.68 -1.27
CA ALA A 122 -5.02 -3.17 -1.94
C ALA A 122 -5.46 -4.00 -3.15
N ILE A 123 -6.77 -3.91 -3.42
CA ILE A 123 -7.40 -4.30 -4.68
C ILE A 123 -7.97 -3.03 -5.31
N ALA A 124 -7.68 -2.79 -6.59
CA ALA A 124 -8.21 -1.67 -7.36
C ALA A 124 -8.74 -2.12 -8.72
N ALA A 125 -9.50 -1.26 -9.39
CA ALA A 125 -9.82 -1.41 -10.81
C ALA A 125 -8.77 -0.70 -11.68
N THR A 126 -8.63 -1.05 -12.95
CA THR A 126 -7.94 -0.22 -13.95
C THR A 126 -8.92 0.78 -14.60
N ASP A 127 -8.41 1.87 -15.16
CA ASP A 127 -9.18 2.95 -15.82
C ASP A 127 -9.76 2.56 -17.20
N ASP A 128 -10.26 1.34 -17.38
CA ASP A 128 -10.82 0.89 -18.68
C ASP A 128 -12.07 1.68 -19.12
#